data_AF-A0A7S2AG40-F1
#
_entry.id   AF-A0A7S2AG40-F1
#
_cell.length_a   1.000
_cell.length_b   1.000
_cell.length_c   1.000
_cell.angle_alpha   90.00
_cell.angle_beta   90.00
_cell.angle_gamma   90.00
#
_symmetry.space_group_name_H-M   'P 1'
#
loop_
_entity.id
_entity.type
_entity.pdbx_description
1 polymer ?
#
loop_
_entity_poly.entity_id
_entity_poly.type
_entity_poly.pdbx_seq_one_letter_code
_entity_poly.pdbx_strand_id
1 'polypeptide(L)'
;ELGAGTGGVGLTLAACGAVRVLLTDVARQLPLLQRNTQENFPGGEVQARALDWRVPGDRVGLAPWDDCRWSVIVGSDIGYDPELIEPLLETLASQCAPETHVYFALADREEEEEPNVA
;
A
#
# COMPACT_ATOMS: atom_id res chain seq x y z
N GLU A 1 -1.64 -3.14 2.00
CA GLU A 1 -0.55 -2.13 2.01
C GLU A 1 -0.72 -1.20 0.82
N LEU A 2 -0.71 0.10 1.07
CA LEU A 2 -0.75 1.16 0.06
C LEU A 2 0.69 1.58 -0.29
N GLY A 3 1.01 1.69 -1.58
CA GLY A 3 2.35 2.11 -2.03
C GLY A 3 3.44 1.13 -1.60
N ALA A 4 3.20 -0.16 -1.84
CA ALA A 4 3.99 -1.24 -1.27
C ALA A 4 5.45 -1.28 -1.76
N GLY A 5 5.76 -0.71 -2.93
CA GLY A 5 7.10 -0.70 -3.51
C GLY A 5 7.64 -2.10 -3.76
N THR A 6 8.45 -2.61 -2.84
CA THR A 6 8.97 -3.99 -2.84
C THR A 6 8.08 -4.98 -2.10
N GLY A 7 7.10 -4.51 -1.32
CA GLY A 7 6.22 -5.32 -0.47
C GLY A 7 6.75 -5.57 0.94
N GLY A 8 7.83 -4.91 1.36
CA GLY A 8 8.54 -5.22 2.60
C GLY A 8 7.65 -5.26 3.85
N VAL A 9 6.77 -4.28 4.05
CA VAL A 9 5.89 -4.24 5.24
C VAL A 9 4.82 -5.33 5.15
N GLY A 10 4.08 -5.42 4.04
CA GLY A 10 3.00 -6.39 3.90
C GLY A 10 3.47 -7.84 3.89
N LEU A 11 4.62 -8.14 3.28
CA LEU A 11 5.24 -9.47 3.34
C LEU A 11 5.67 -9.82 4.78
N THR A 12 6.16 -8.84 5.54
CA THR A 12 6.47 -9.03 6.96
C THR A 12 5.22 -9.32 7.77
N LEU A 13 4.12 -8.57 7.53
CA LEU A 13 2.84 -8.83 8.19
C LEU A 13 2.30 -10.22 7.88
N ALA A 14 2.42 -10.69 6.63
CA ALA A 14 2.08 -12.05 6.25
C ALA A 14 2.90 -13.08 7.05
N ALA A 15 4.22 -12.89 7.15
CA ALA A 15 5.10 -13.76 7.95
C ALA A 15 4.74 -13.73 9.45
N CYS A 16 4.23 -12.61 9.96
CA CYS A 16 3.75 -12.47 11.33
C CYS A 16 2.32 -13.00 11.56
N GLY A 17 1.70 -13.64 10.56
CA GLY A 17 0.40 -14.32 10.71
C GLY A 17 -0.81 -13.51 10.23
N ALA A 18 -0.62 -12.43 9.48
CA ALA A 18 -1.74 -11.80 8.78
C ALA A 18 -2.35 -12.80 7.78
N VAL A 19 -3.64 -13.09 7.95
CA VAL A 19 -4.34 -14.18 7.22
C VAL A 19 -4.52 -13.86 5.74
N ARG A 20 -4.72 -12.58 5.40
CA ARG A 20 -4.97 -12.11 4.05
C ARG A 20 -4.24 -10.79 3.85
N VAL A 21 -3.28 -10.77 2.93
CA VAL A 21 -2.50 -9.57 2.64
C VAL A 21 -2.67 -9.20 1.18
N LEU A 22 -3.07 -7.94 0.94
CA LEU A 22 -3.07 -7.33 -0.38
C LEU A 22 -2.00 -6.23 -0.41
N LEU A 23 -1.03 -6.41 -1.29
CA LEU A 23 -0.02 -5.41 -1.63
C LEU A 23 -0.52 -4.61 -2.82
N THR A 24 -0.48 -3.28 -2.72
CA THR A 24 -0.96 -2.41 -3.79
C THR A 24 0.06 -1.35 -4.12
N ASP A 25 0.21 -1.08 -5.41
CA ASP A 25 1.07 -0.03 -5.95
C ASP A 25 0.65 0.29 -7.39
N VAL A 26 1.23 1.30 -8.01
CA VAL A 26 0.96 1.64 -9.41
C VAL A 26 1.35 0.49 -10.35
N ALA A 27 0.70 0.42 -11.52
CA ALA A 27 0.86 -0.69 -12.46
C ALA A 27 2.32 -0.97 -12.86
N ARG A 28 3.18 0.05 -12.98
CA ARG A 28 4.61 -0.11 -13.30
C ARG A 28 5.40 -0.91 -12.25
N GLN A 29 4.93 -0.89 -11.00
CA GLN A 29 5.59 -1.53 -9.85
C GLN A 29 5.12 -2.98 -9.65
N LEU A 30 3.99 -3.34 -10.25
CA LEU A 30 3.34 -4.64 -10.10
C LEU A 30 4.24 -5.84 -10.45
N PRO A 31 5.09 -5.81 -11.51
CA PRO A 31 5.99 -6.93 -11.80
C PRO A 31 6.96 -7.25 -10.66
N LEU A 32 7.50 -6.23 -9.97
CA LEU A 32 8.39 -6.44 -8.83
C LEU A 32 7.62 -7.02 -7.64
N LEU A 33 6.45 -6.46 -7.33
CA LEU A 33 5.61 -6.94 -6.23
C LEU A 33 5.19 -8.39 -6.42
N GLN A 34 4.77 -8.76 -7.64
CA GLN A 34 4.39 -10.13 -7.97
C GLN A 34 5.57 -11.08 -7.83
N ARG A 35 6.76 -10.69 -8.30
CA ARG A 35 7.98 -11.48 -8.11
C ARG A 35 8.27 -11.72 -6.62
N ASN A 36 8.31 -10.66 -5.82
CA ASN A 36 8.63 -10.77 -4.39
C ASN A 36 7.57 -11.57 -3.64
N THR A 37 6.30 -11.41 -4.02
CA THR A 37 5.19 -12.22 -3.49
C THR A 37 5.38 -13.69 -3.81
N GLN A 38 5.69 -14.04 -5.06
CA GLN A 38 5.88 -15.43 -5.49
C GLN A 38 7.10 -16.08 -4.82
N GLU A 39 8.18 -15.33 -4.61
CA GLU A 39 9.40 -15.83 -3.97
C GLU A 39 9.20 -16.11 -2.46
N ASN A 40 8.32 -15.37 -1.77
CA ASN A 40 8.13 -15.47 -0.32
C ASN A 40 6.86 -16.23 0.09
N PHE A 41 5.78 -16.12 -0.68
CA PHE A 41 4.46 -16.72 -0.41
C PHE A 41 3.86 -17.36 -1.67
N PRO A 42 4.47 -18.45 -2.17
CA PRO A 42 4.03 -19.10 -3.41
C PRO A 42 2.64 -19.75 -3.34
N GLY A 43 2.05 -19.86 -2.14
CA GLY A 43 0.71 -20.41 -1.92
C GLY A 43 -0.44 -19.43 -2.19
N GLY A 44 -0.13 -18.17 -2.53
CA GLY A 44 -1.12 -17.14 -2.84
C GLY A 44 -1.78 -16.52 -1.60
N GLU A 45 -1.18 -16.68 -0.42
CA GLU A 45 -1.60 -16.04 0.84
C GLU A 45 -1.49 -14.51 0.76
N VAL A 46 -0.52 -14.05 -0.03
CA VAL A 46 -0.27 -12.65 -0.35
C VAL A 46 -0.64 -12.41 -1.80
N GLN A 47 -1.41 -11.35 -2.06
CA GLN A 47 -1.80 -10.93 -3.41
C GLN A 47 -1.20 -9.58 -3.71
N ALA A 48 -0.85 -9.34 -4.98
CA ALA A 48 -0.38 -8.06 -5.47
C ALA A 48 -1.36 -7.52 -6.52
N ARG A 49 -1.73 -6.24 -6.43
CA ARG A 49 -2.65 -5.60 -7.37
C ARG A 49 -2.24 -4.17 -7.69
N ALA A 50 -2.53 -3.75 -8.91
CA ALA A 50 -2.42 -2.34 -9.27
C ALA A 50 -3.44 -1.50 -8.47
N LEU A 51 -2.98 -0.35 -7.99
CA LEU A 51 -3.78 0.71 -7.40
C LEU A 51 -3.08 2.04 -7.66
N ASP A 52 -3.57 2.80 -8.63
CA ASP A 52 -3.28 4.22 -8.73
C ASP A 52 -4.32 5.00 -7.91
N TRP A 53 -3.88 5.68 -6.85
CA TRP A 53 -4.79 6.45 -6.01
C TRP A 53 -5.55 7.52 -6.78
N ARG A 54 -5.00 8.02 -7.90
CA ARG A 54 -5.64 9.03 -8.77
C ARG A 54 -6.76 8.44 -9.63
N VAL A 55 -6.91 7.12 -9.69
CA VAL A 55 -7.90 6.43 -10.51
C VAL A 55 -8.97 5.83 -9.61
N PRO A 56 -10.16 6.46 -9.46
CA PRO A 56 -11.22 5.96 -8.57
C PRO A 56 -11.65 4.53 -8.88
N GLY A 57 -11.56 4.11 -10.14
CA GLY A 57 -11.88 2.74 -10.58
C GLY A 57 -10.98 1.67 -9.95
N ASP A 58 -9.73 1.99 -9.62
CA ASP A 58 -8.78 1.02 -9.07
C ASP A 58 -9.11 0.64 -7.61
N ARG A 59 -9.89 1.49 -6.94
CA ARG A 59 -10.37 1.29 -5.56
C ARG A 59 -11.47 0.21 -5.48
N VAL A 60 -12.08 -0.13 -6.61
CA VAL A 60 -13.21 -1.06 -6.67
C VAL A 60 -12.74 -2.50 -6.47
N GLY A 61 -13.46 -3.24 -5.63
CA GLY A 61 -13.20 -4.67 -5.41
C GLY A 61 -11.84 -4.99 -4.82
N LEU A 62 -11.18 -4.05 -4.13
CA LEU A 62 -9.90 -4.29 -3.43
C LEU A 62 -10.03 -5.43 -2.40
N ALA A 63 -11.11 -5.44 -1.64
CA ALA A 63 -11.42 -6.54 -0.73
C ALA A 63 -11.62 -7.85 -1.53
N PRO A 64 -10.89 -8.94 -1.22
CA PRO A 64 -10.99 -10.19 -1.98
C PRO A 64 -12.27 -11.00 -1.70
N TRP A 65 -13.16 -10.50 -0.85
CA TRP A 65 -14.40 -11.16 -0.49
C TRP A 65 -15.49 -10.15 -0.13
N ASP A 66 -16.74 -10.53 -0.39
CA ASP A 66 -17.92 -9.69 -0.15
C ASP A 66 -18.09 -9.39 1.35
N ASP A 67 -18.58 -8.19 1.66
CA ASP A 67 -18.96 -7.72 3.00
C ASP A 67 -17.87 -7.63 4.08
N CYS A 68 -16.59 -7.80 3.72
CA CYS A 68 -15.51 -7.54 4.65
C CYS A 68 -14.72 -6.28 4.36
N ARG A 69 -14.00 -5.90 5.39
CA ARG A 69 -13.23 -4.66 5.48
C ARG A 69 -11.83 -5.03 5.93
N TRP A 70 -10.88 -4.17 5.59
CA TRP A 70 -9.51 -4.33 6.06
C TRP A 70 -9.47 -4.07 7.56
N SER A 71 -8.98 -5.04 8.34
CA SER A 71 -8.70 -4.81 9.76
C SER A 71 -7.54 -3.82 9.94
N VAL A 72 -6.58 -3.86 9.02
CA VAL A 72 -5.40 -3.01 9.03
C VAL A 72 -5.09 -2.51 7.62
N ILE A 73 -4.84 -1.21 7.50
CA ILE A 73 -4.22 -0.59 6.33
C ILE A 73 -2.87 -0.02 6.76
N VAL A 74 -1.84 -0.30 5.98
CA VAL A 74 -0.48 0.20 6.23
C VAL A 74 0.07 0.90 5.00
N GLY A 75 0.99 1.84 5.24
CA GLY A 75 1.79 2.52 4.22
C GLY A 75 3.10 3.01 4.82
N SER A 76 4.19 2.89 4.07
CA SER A 76 5.53 3.29 4.52
C SER A 76 6.12 4.26 3.51
N ASP A 77 6.47 5.46 3.99
CA ASP A 77 7.11 6.52 3.19
C ASP A 77 6.32 6.90 1.93
N ILE A 78 5.00 7.05 2.09
CA ILE A 78 4.03 7.33 1.01
C ILE A 78 3.53 8.78 0.97
N GLY A 79 3.98 9.62 1.89
CA GLY A 79 3.50 11.00 2.08
C GLY A 79 4.35 12.09 1.43
N TYR A 80 5.26 11.73 0.51
CA TYR A 80 6.26 12.66 -0.04
C TYR A 80 5.76 13.52 -1.22
N ASP A 81 4.64 13.16 -1.86
CA ASP A 81 4.06 13.89 -2.99
C ASP A 81 2.77 14.58 -2.53
N PRO A 82 2.76 15.92 -2.37
CA PRO A 82 1.58 16.67 -1.94
C PRO A 82 0.36 16.48 -2.85
N GLU A 83 0.56 16.25 -4.15
CA GLU A 83 -0.54 16.04 -5.10
C GLU A 83 -1.24 14.69 -4.90
N LEU A 84 -0.60 13.76 -4.20
CA LEU A 84 -1.14 12.44 -3.90
C LEU A 84 -1.88 12.37 -2.56
N ILE A 85 -1.81 13.40 -1.72
CA ILE A 85 -2.46 13.39 -0.40
C ILE A 85 -3.98 13.26 -0.53
N GLU A 86 -4.62 14.08 -1.35
CA GLU A 86 -6.07 14.00 -1.55
C GLU A 86 -6.50 12.64 -2.15
N PRO A 87 -5.90 12.15 -3.25
CA PRO A 87 -6.16 10.79 -3.75
C PRO A 87 -5.95 9.67 -2.73
N LEU A 88 -4.94 9.79 -1.86
CA LEU A 88 -4.68 8.83 -0.79
C LEU A 88 -5.79 8.86 0.27
N LEU A 89 -6.24 10.05 0.69
CA LEU A 89 -7.33 10.20 1.64
C LEU A 89 -8.64 9.64 1.10
N GLU A 90 -8.97 9.88 -0.17
CA GLU A 90 -10.15 9.29 -0.81
C GLU A 90 -10.04 7.76 -0.90
N THR A 91 -8.84 7.25 -1.17
CA THR A 91 -8.58 5.81 -1.16
C THR A 91 -8.86 5.24 0.23
N LEU A 92 -8.32 5.84 1.30
CA LEU A 92 -8.60 5.43 2.68
C LEU A 92 -10.10 5.50 3.00
N ALA A 93 -10.78 6.60 2.67
CA ALA A 93 -12.21 6.78 2.93
C ALA A 93 -13.06 5.69 2.26
N SER A 94 -12.65 5.21 1.07
CA SER A 94 -13.35 4.14 0.36
C SER A 94 -13.08 2.74 0.93
N GLN A 95 -11.97 2.55 1.65
CA GLN A 95 -11.50 1.22 2.10
C GLN A 95 -11.64 1.00 3.60
N CYS A 96 -11.70 2.06 4.40
CA CYS A 96 -11.83 2.00 5.85
C CYS A 96 -13.26 1.69 6.29
N ALA A 97 -13.36 1.00 7.42
CA ALA A 97 -14.55 0.86 8.26
C ALA A 97 -14.24 1.35 9.67
N PRO A 98 -15.24 1.51 10.56
CA PRO A 98 -15.01 1.97 11.93
C PRO A 98 -13.96 1.15 12.70
N GLU A 99 -13.80 -0.13 12.38
CA GLU A 99 -12.85 -1.05 13.01
C GLU A 99 -11.49 -1.10 12.29
N THR A 100 -11.31 -0.39 11.17
CA THR A 100 -10.05 -0.38 10.43
C THR A 100 -9.01 0.46 11.16
N HIS A 101 -7.86 -0.14 11.47
CA HIS A 101 -6.70 0.57 11.97
C HIS A 101 -5.78 0.97 10.81
N VAL A 102 -5.36 2.24 10.77
CA VAL A 102 -4.43 2.76 9.76
C VAL A 102 -3.10 3.09 10.43
N TYR A 103 -2.01 2.54 9.90
CA TYR A 103 -0.65 2.82 10.35
C TYR A 103 0.20 3.38 9.21
N PHE A 104 0.71 4.59 9.38
CA PHE A 104 1.70 5.18 8.48
C PHE A 104 3.01 5.42 9.20
N ALA A 105 4.09 4.94 8.58
CA ALA A 105 5.45 5.32 8.93
C ALA A 105 5.91 6.33 7.88
N LEU A 106 6.05 7.59 8.26
CA LEU A 106 6.47 8.67 7.36
C LEU A 106 7.82 9.19 7.84
N ALA A 107 8.74 9.42 6.91
CA ALA A 107 9.95 10.15 7.22
C ALA A 107 9.62 11.64 7.31
N ASP A 108 10.09 12.29 8.38
CA ASP A 108 10.12 13.74 8.41
C ASP A 108 11.21 14.18 7.43
N ARG A 109 10.78 14.75 6.31
CA ARG A 109 11.66 15.30 5.30
C ARG A 109 11.61 16.80 5.50
N GLU A 110 12.48 17.32 6.37
CA GLU A 110 12.85 18.73 6.27
C GLU A 110 13.33 18.93 4.83
N GLU A 111 12.77 19.90 4.10
CA GLU A 111 13.31 20.29 2.80
C GLU A 111 14.78 20.66 3.03
N GLU A 112 15.71 19.73 2.77
CA GLU A 112 17.10 20.08 2.62
C GLU A 112 17.11 21.08 1.45
N GLU A 113 17.37 22.35 1.74
CA GLU A 113 18.05 23.22 0.80
C GLU A 113 19.24 22.40 0.29
N GLU A 114 19.10 21.75 -0.87
CA GLU A 114 20.20 21.05 -1.51
C GLU A 114 21.35 22.06 -1.56
N PRO A 115 22.45 21.85 -0.81
CA PRO A 115 23.53 22.82 -0.85
C PRO A 115 24.08 22.73 -2.26
N ASN A 116 23.86 23.82 -2.99
CA ASN A 116 24.35 24.09 -4.33
C ASN A 116 25.79 23.54 -4.43
N VAL A 117 25.96 22.42 -5.14
CA VAL A 117 27.28 21.84 -5.35
C VAL A 117 27.98 22.76 -6.35
N ALA A 118 28.75 23.70 -5.81
CA ALA A 118 29.61 24.63 -6.54
C ALA A 118 30.74 23.91 -7.28
#